data_AF-A0A5M3WQ92-F1
#
_entry.id   AF-A0A5M3WQ92-F1
#
_cell.length_a   1.000
_cell.length_b   1.000
_cell.length_c   1.000
_cell.angle_alpha   90.00
_cell.angle_beta   90.00
_cell.angle_gamma   90.00
#
_symmetry.space_group_name_H-M   'P 1'
#
loop_
_entity.id
_entity.type
_entity.pdbx_description
1 polymer ?
#
loop_
_entity_poly.entity_id
_entity_poly.type
_entity_poly.pdbx_seq_one_letter_code
_entity_poly.pdbx_strand_id
1 'polypeptide(L)'
;MDPPPQPPNIDPPTRAGITMPPPQDTRKAAIPGAPNAQQRADLAAIARRLASRHKEENPANIRYIASTRQEALAETTASRVSGDASVYVIQMEGNFLRHTRHGLKPIVGNSITIIVDAETGQVTDWSMSPRSHDLSRLGQAAAL
;
A
#
# COMPACT_ATOMS: atom_id res chain seq x y z
N MET A 1 6.84 71.30 -21.07
CA MET A 1 6.38 70.37 -20.02
C MET A 1 6.59 68.98 -20.57
N ASP A 2 7.74 68.39 -20.26
CA ASP A 2 8.09 67.04 -20.69
C ASP A 2 7.45 66.00 -19.76
N PRO A 3 6.98 64.86 -20.30
CA PRO A 3 6.45 63.78 -19.48
C PRO A 3 7.57 63.15 -18.63
N PRO A 4 7.25 62.66 -17.42
CA PRO A 4 8.24 62.01 -16.57
C PRO A 4 8.73 60.68 -17.21
N PRO A 5 9.99 60.30 -16.96
CA PRO A 5 10.56 59.07 -17.50
C PRO A 5 9.83 57.84 -16.95
N GLN A 6 9.49 56.90 -17.83
CA GLN A 6 8.91 55.62 -17.44
C GLN A 6 9.95 54.74 -16.72
N PRO A 7 9.54 53.96 -15.69
CA PRO A 7 10.44 53.01 -15.05
C PRO A 7 10.83 51.88 -16.01
N PRO A 8 12.01 51.27 -15.84
CA PRO A 8 12.44 50.13 -16.66
C PRO A 8 11.48 48.95 -16.49
N ASN A 9 11.17 48.30 -17.61
CA ASN A 9 10.35 47.10 -17.66
C ASN A 9 11.14 45.97 -16.97
N ILE A 10 10.80 45.66 -15.71
CA ILE A 10 11.37 44.51 -15.00
C ILE A 10 10.61 43.29 -15.51
N ASP A 11 11.22 42.53 -16.41
CA ASP A 11 10.74 41.20 -16.76
C ASP A 11 10.55 40.39 -15.47
N PRO A 12 9.42 39.69 -15.28
CA PRO A 12 9.29 38.77 -14.16
C PRO A 12 10.40 37.73 -14.25
N PRO A 13 11.07 37.36 -13.14
CA PRO A 13 12.03 36.28 -13.18
C PRO A 13 11.32 35.05 -13.72
N THR A 14 11.82 34.51 -14.84
CA THR A 14 11.49 33.17 -15.30
C THR A 14 11.71 32.25 -14.12
N ARG A 15 10.60 31.83 -13.48
CA ARG A 15 10.64 30.90 -12.37
C ARG A 15 11.16 29.61 -12.97
N ALA A 16 12.46 29.36 -12.76
CA ALA A 16 13.12 28.09 -13.04
C ALA A 16 12.14 26.99 -12.67
N GLY A 17 11.87 26.11 -13.64
CA GLY A 17 10.81 25.12 -13.57
C GLY A 17 10.76 24.50 -12.18
N ILE A 18 9.70 24.82 -11.44
CA ILE A 18 9.14 23.81 -10.58
C ILE A 18 8.65 22.80 -11.59
N THR A 19 9.49 21.83 -11.92
CA THR A 19 9.03 20.54 -12.39
C THR A 19 8.09 20.10 -11.29
N MET A 20 6.80 20.42 -11.46
CA MET A 20 5.76 19.61 -10.89
C MET A 20 6.20 18.20 -11.25
N PRO A 21 6.39 17.28 -10.28
CA PRO A 21 6.44 15.88 -10.65
C PRO A 21 5.25 15.69 -11.61
N PRO A 22 5.45 15.03 -12.77
CA PRO A 22 4.37 14.82 -13.71
C PRO A 22 3.14 14.38 -12.91
N PRO A 23 1.94 14.91 -13.19
CA PRO A 23 0.73 14.44 -12.51
C PRO A 23 0.82 12.93 -12.54
N GLN A 24 0.96 12.30 -11.36
CA GLN A 24 1.30 10.88 -11.26
C GLN A 24 0.38 10.17 -12.22
N ASP A 25 1.00 9.67 -13.29
CA ASP A 25 0.31 9.26 -14.49
C ASP A 25 -0.87 8.39 -14.07
N THR A 26 -2.03 8.62 -14.67
CA THR A 26 -3.13 7.65 -14.74
C THR A 26 -2.72 6.34 -15.45
N ARG A 27 -1.42 6.07 -15.59
CA ARG A 27 -0.86 4.80 -16.04
C ARG A 27 -1.17 3.78 -14.96
N LYS A 28 -1.99 2.81 -15.34
CA LYS A 28 -2.10 1.54 -14.65
C LYS A 28 -0.68 1.07 -14.31
N ALA A 29 -0.34 0.91 -13.03
CA ALA A 29 0.98 0.39 -12.69
C ALA A 29 1.10 -1.02 -13.26
N ALA A 30 2.31 -1.34 -13.71
CA ALA A 30 2.62 -2.73 -14.02
C ALA A 30 2.52 -3.56 -12.74
N ILE A 31 1.98 -4.77 -12.85
CA ILE A 31 2.09 -5.76 -11.78
C ILE A 31 3.59 -6.00 -11.53
N PRO A 32 4.06 -5.93 -10.28
CA PRO A 32 5.48 -6.12 -10.00
C PRO A 32 5.90 -7.54 -10.37
N GLY A 33 7.19 -7.70 -10.72
CA GLY A 33 7.77 -9.03 -10.90
C GLY A 33 7.75 -9.83 -9.59
N ALA A 34 8.11 -11.11 -9.69
CA ALA A 34 8.29 -11.93 -8.50
C ALA A 34 9.37 -11.30 -7.58
N PRO A 35 9.10 -11.18 -6.26
CA PRO A 35 10.06 -10.65 -5.31
C PRO A 35 11.30 -11.54 -5.26
N ASN A 36 12.47 -10.92 -5.19
CA ASN A 36 13.72 -11.65 -4.97
C ASN A 36 13.77 -12.24 -3.54
N ALA A 37 14.81 -13.04 -3.24
CA ALA A 37 14.91 -13.72 -1.94
C ALA A 37 14.91 -12.75 -0.75
N GLN A 38 15.57 -11.59 -0.87
CA GLN A 38 15.61 -10.58 0.19
C GLN A 38 14.23 -9.95 0.38
N GLN A 39 13.57 -9.53 -0.71
CA GLN A 39 12.21 -8.98 -0.65
C GLN A 39 11.22 -9.98 -0.06
N ARG A 40 11.33 -11.29 -0.38
CA ARG A 40 10.49 -12.32 0.25
C ARG A 40 10.71 -12.42 1.76
N ALA A 41 11.97 -12.36 2.21
CA ALA A 41 12.29 -12.35 3.63
C ALA A 41 11.72 -11.09 4.33
N ASP A 42 11.81 -9.93 3.68
CA ASP A 42 11.27 -8.67 4.20
C ASP A 42 9.73 -8.70 4.29
N LEU A 43 9.05 -9.21 3.26
CA LEU A 43 7.59 -9.39 3.26
C LEU A 43 7.15 -10.37 4.37
N ALA A 44 7.87 -11.47 4.57
CA ALA A 44 7.61 -12.41 5.65
C ALA A 44 7.81 -11.77 7.04
N ALA A 45 8.86 -10.95 7.20
CA ALA A 45 9.12 -10.21 8.43
C ALA A 45 8.03 -9.18 8.72
N ILE A 46 7.56 -8.45 7.70
CA ILE A 46 6.43 -7.51 7.80
C ILE A 46 5.17 -8.25 8.27
N ALA A 47 4.85 -9.38 7.64
CA ALA A 47 3.68 -10.20 7.97
C ALA A 47 3.72 -10.66 9.42
N ARG A 48 4.83 -11.27 9.86
CA ARG A 48 5.01 -11.74 11.24
C ARG A 48 4.95 -10.61 12.25
N ARG A 49 5.59 -9.46 11.96
CA ARG A 49 5.56 -8.29 12.86
C ARG A 49 4.13 -7.76 13.03
N LEU A 50 3.34 -7.74 11.96
CA LEU A 50 1.93 -7.33 12.05
C LEU A 50 1.14 -8.37 12.85
N ALA A 51 1.29 -9.66 12.57
CA ALA A 51 0.64 -10.74 13.33
C ALA A 51 0.88 -10.61 14.84
N SER A 52 2.13 -10.39 15.26
CA SER A 52 2.47 -10.24 16.69
C SER A 52 1.81 -9.03 17.33
N ARG A 53 1.63 -7.91 16.60
CA ARG A 53 0.86 -6.75 17.08
C ARG A 53 -0.62 -7.08 17.31
N HIS A 54 -1.12 -8.08 16.60
CA HIS A 54 -2.47 -8.62 16.72
C HIS A 54 -2.51 -9.92 17.54
N LYS A 55 -1.54 -10.11 18.46
CA LYS A 55 -1.49 -11.25 19.41
C LYS A 55 -1.45 -12.64 18.76
N GLU A 56 -1.06 -12.73 17.50
CA GLU A 56 -0.76 -13.98 16.82
C GLU A 56 0.76 -14.13 16.68
N GLU A 57 1.33 -15.14 17.34
CA GLU A 57 2.77 -15.41 17.32
C GLU A 57 3.17 -16.31 16.15
N ASN A 58 2.25 -17.18 15.70
CA ASN A 58 2.49 -18.22 14.72
C ASN A 58 1.42 -18.19 13.61
N PRO A 59 1.37 -17.13 12.77
CA PRO A 59 0.48 -17.12 11.62
C PRO A 59 0.84 -18.24 10.64
N ALA A 60 -0.18 -18.92 10.11
CA ALA A 60 -0.09 -19.96 9.12
C ALA A 60 -0.41 -19.42 7.71
N ASN A 61 -0.13 -20.25 6.69
CA ASN A 61 -0.54 -19.99 5.31
C ASN A 61 -0.16 -18.61 4.77
N ILE A 62 1.03 -18.11 5.13
CA ILE A 62 1.53 -16.82 4.65
C ILE A 62 1.82 -16.93 3.16
N ARG A 63 1.03 -16.20 2.35
CA ARG A 63 1.13 -16.17 0.90
C ARG A 63 1.15 -14.72 0.42
N TYR A 64 1.76 -14.49 -0.73
CA TYR A 64 1.74 -13.21 -1.42
C TYR A 64 1.19 -13.34 -2.84
N ILE A 65 0.64 -12.24 -3.35
CA ILE A 65 0.23 -12.04 -4.73
C ILE A 65 0.78 -10.71 -5.20
N ALA A 66 1.45 -10.69 -6.35
CA ALA A 66 1.81 -9.46 -7.04
C ALA A 66 0.56 -8.88 -7.71
N SER A 67 0.22 -7.62 -7.45
CA SER A 67 -0.95 -6.97 -8.02
C SER A 67 -0.72 -5.45 -8.09
N THR A 68 -1.78 -4.69 -8.32
CA THR A 68 -1.78 -3.23 -8.22
C THR A 68 -2.63 -2.78 -7.03
N ARG A 69 -2.34 -1.59 -6.50
CA ARG A 69 -3.05 -1.06 -5.33
C ARG A 69 -4.56 -0.95 -5.60
N GLN A 70 -4.95 -0.58 -6.83
CA GLN A 70 -6.36 -0.45 -7.19
C GLN A 70 -7.08 -1.80 -7.19
N GLU A 71 -6.48 -2.83 -7.78
CA GLU A 71 -7.05 -4.19 -7.83
C GLU A 71 -7.09 -4.81 -6.43
N ALA A 72 -5.98 -4.71 -5.68
CA ALA A 72 -5.88 -5.21 -4.31
C ALA A 72 -6.97 -4.62 -3.41
N LEU A 73 -7.15 -3.30 -3.43
CA LEU A 73 -8.16 -2.65 -2.63
C LEU A 73 -9.57 -3.04 -3.05
N ALA A 74 -9.86 -3.15 -4.35
CA ALA A 74 -11.18 -3.58 -4.80
C ALA A 74 -11.62 -4.93 -4.20
N GLU A 75 -10.67 -5.83 -3.91
CA GLU A 75 -10.93 -7.14 -3.31
C GLU A 75 -10.83 -7.16 -1.77
N THR A 76 -10.09 -6.22 -1.17
CA THR A 76 -9.83 -6.23 0.28
C THR A 76 -10.56 -5.16 1.08
N THR A 77 -11.03 -4.06 0.46
CA THR A 77 -11.68 -2.93 1.14
C THR A 77 -12.54 -2.09 0.19
N ALA A 78 -13.70 -1.61 0.63
CA ALA A 78 -14.62 -0.81 -0.20
C ALA A 78 -14.14 0.65 -0.47
N SER A 79 -12.86 0.96 -0.28
CA SER A 79 -12.30 2.30 -0.41
C SER A 79 -11.79 2.55 -1.81
N ARG A 80 -12.18 3.69 -2.40
CA ARG A 80 -11.60 4.18 -3.66
C ARG A 80 -10.33 4.96 -3.34
N VAL A 81 -9.23 4.64 -4.03
CA VAL A 81 -7.94 5.30 -3.82
C VAL A 81 -7.49 5.98 -5.10
N SER A 82 -6.77 7.10 -4.94
CA SER A 82 -6.08 7.81 -6.01
C SER A 82 -4.68 7.22 -6.16
N GLY A 83 -4.35 6.72 -7.34
CA GLY A 83 -3.06 6.14 -7.67
C GLY A 83 -3.09 4.60 -7.73
N ASP A 84 -2.56 4.07 -8.82
CA ASP A 84 -2.43 2.64 -9.05
C ASP A 84 -0.95 2.30 -8.98
N ALA A 85 -0.44 1.97 -7.80
CA ALA A 85 0.96 1.58 -7.58
C ALA A 85 1.13 0.06 -7.64
N SER A 86 2.31 -0.42 -8.00
CA SER A 86 2.68 -1.85 -7.92
C SER A 86 2.72 -2.28 -6.45
N VAL A 87 2.05 -3.38 -6.10
CA VAL A 87 1.98 -3.85 -4.70
C VAL A 87 2.14 -5.37 -4.59
N TYR A 88 2.58 -5.80 -3.42
CA TYR A 88 2.45 -7.17 -2.95
C TYR A 88 1.31 -7.25 -1.94
N VAL A 89 0.32 -8.09 -2.22
CA VAL A 89 -0.76 -8.41 -1.30
C VAL A 89 -0.37 -9.67 -0.54
N ILE A 90 -0.21 -9.56 0.77
CA ILE A 90 0.08 -10.69 1.65
C ILE A 90 -1.20 -11.11 2.34
N GLN A 91 -1.52 -12.40 2.34
CA GLN A 91 -2.57 -12.98 3.17
C GLN A 91 -1.97 -14.00 4.12
N MET A 92 -2.44 -14.00 5.36
CA MET A 92 -2.05 -14.97 6.38
C MET A 92 -3.23 -15.32 7.27
N GLU A 93 -3.19 -16.53 7.81
CA GLU A 93 -4.23 -17.10 8.65
C GLU A 93 -3.72 -17.28 10.08
N GLY A 94 -4.61 -17.16 11.06
CA GLY A 94 -4.24 -17.25 12.47
C GLY A 94 -5.40 -16.87 13.37
N ASN A 95 -5.14 -16.60 14.64
CA ASN A 95 -6.09 -16.13 15.63
C ASN A 95 -5.71 -14.70 16.01
N PHE A 96 -6.15 -13.75 15.19
CA PHE A 96 -5.82 -12.35 15.37
C PHE A 96 -6.77 -11.69 16.36
N LEU A 97 -6.21 -10.96 17.31
CA LEU A 97 -6.93 -10.18 18.31
C LEU A 97 -6.40 -8.75 18.35
N ARG A 98 -7.31 -7.80 18.12
CA ARG A 98 -7.05 -6.37 18.27
C ARG A 98 -7.83 -5.84 19.47
N HIS A 99 -7.10 -5.39 20.48
CA HIS A 99 -7.69 -4.68 21.61
C HIS A 99 -8.23 -3.32 21.15
N THR A 100 -9.45 -3.03 21.58
CA THR A 100 -10.11 -1.74 21.40
C THR A 100 -9.98 -0.93 22.71
N ARG A 101 -10.40 0.35 22.69
CA ARG A 101 -10.37 1.18 23.91
C ARG A 101 -11.19 0.50 25.02
N HIS A 102 -10.80 0.75 26.27
CA HIS A 102 -11.39 0.15 27.46
C HIS A 102 -12.93 0.10 27.40
N GLY A 103 -13.49 -1.10 27.59
CA GLY A 103 -14.94 -1.36 27.62
C GLY A 103 -15.54 -1.87 26.31
N LEU A 104 -14.81 -1.81 25.20
CA LEU A 104 -15.25 -2.39 23.93
C LEU A 104 -14.76 -3.84 23.80
N LYS A 105 -15.58 -4.69 23.15
CA LYS A 105 -15.17 -6.06 22.81
C LYS A 105 -13.94 -6.02 21.89
N PRO A 106 -12.95 -6.92 22.09
CA PRO A 106 -11.85 -7.07 21.16
C PRO A 106 -12.38 -7.42 19.76
N ILE A 107 -11.70 -6.90 18.73
CA ILE A 107 -11.96 -7.33 17.36
C ILE A 107 -11.14 -8.59 17.15
N VAL A 108 -11.81 -9.66 16.76
CA VAL A 108 -11.19 -10.95 16.42
C VAL A 108 -11.26 -11.17 14.91
N GLY A 109 -10.24 -11.81 14.36
CA GLY A 109 -10.20 -12.20 12.95
C GLY A 109 -9.37 -13.45 12.76
N ASN A 110 -9.66 -14.19 11.71
CA ASN A 110 -8.94 -15.42 11.36
C ASN A 110 -7.97 -15.23 10.20
N SER A 111 -8.07 -14.08 9.51
CA SER A 111 -7.21 -13.71 8.39
C SER A 111 -6.81 -12.25 8.52
N ILE A 112 -5.56 -11.97 8.18
CA ILE A 112 -5.09 -10.62 7.90
C ILE A 112 -4.63 -10.54 6.45
N THR A 113 -4.99 -9.46 5.78
CA THR A 113 -4.45 -9.08 4.47
C THR A 113 -3.61 -7.81 4.64
N ILE A 114 -2.45 -7.76 3.99
CA ILE A 114 -1.53 -6.61 4.02
C ILE A 114 -1.26 -6.21 2.58
N ILE A 115 -1.30 -4.92 2.30
CA ILE A 115 -0.87 -4.35 1.02
C ILE A 115 0.46 -3.65 1.24
N VAL A 116 1.49 -4.11 0.55
CA VAL A 116 2.85 -3.58 0.63
C VAL A 116 3.22 -2.97 -0.72
N ASP A 117 3.69 -1.74 -0.71
CA ASP A 117 4.23 -1.07 -1.88
C ASP A 117 5.49 -1.80 -2.38
N ALA A 118 5.49 -2.20 -3.67
CA ALA A 118 6.54 -3.05 -4.20
C ALA A 118 7.87 -2.33 -4.41
N GLU A 119 7.85 -1.00 -4.57
CA GLU A 119 9.06 -0.19 -4.76
C GLU A 119 9.74 0.13 -3.42
N THR A 120 8.95 0.53 -2.44
CA THR A 120 9.46 1.04 -1.16
C THR A 120 9.44 0.01 -0.03
N GLY A 121 8.73 -1.11 -0.20
CA GLY A 121 8.52 -2.10 0.86
C GLY A 121 7.64 -1.60 2.02
N GLN A 122 6.97 -0.46 1.86
CA GLN A 122 6.13 0.13 2.91
C GLN A 122 4.75 -0.51 2.91
N VAL A 123 4.21 -0.78 4.11
CA VAL A 123 2.81 -1.19 4.26
C VAL A 123 1.91 0.00 3.98
N THR A 124 1.09 -0.10 2.94
CA THR A 124 0.17 0.97 2.53
C THR A 124 -1.22 0.77 3.10
N ASP A 125 -1.62 -0.49 3.32
CA ASP A 125 -2.91 -0.83 3.93
C ASP A 125 -2.86 -2.22 4.57
N TRP A 126 -3.81 -2.49 5.46
CA TRP A 126 -4.06 -3.82 5.99
C TRP A 126 -5.51 -3.97 6.48
N SER A 127 -6.04 -5.18 6.36
CA SER A 127 -7.37 -5.52 6.86
C SER A 127 -7.32 -6.80 7.69
N MET A 128 -8.28 -6.93 8.61
CA MET A 128 -8.46 -8.11 9.44
C MET A 128 -9.90 -8.58 9.28
N SER A 129 -10.07 -9.86 8.98
CA SER A 129 -11.36 -10.46 8.63
C SER A 129 -11.56 -11.78 9.38
N PRO A 130 -12.80 -12.15 9.74
CA PRO A 130 -13.12 -13.47 10.28
C PRO A 130 -12.94 -14.61 9.25
N ARG A 131 -12.76 -14.30 7.97
CA ARG A 131 -12.50 -15.27 6.89
C ARG A 131 -11.43 -14.76 5.93
N SER A 132 -10.68 -15.68 5.34
CA SER A 132 -9.73 -15.37 4.27
C SER A 132 -10.48 -14.77 3.06
N HIS A 133 -9.89 -13.74 2.45
CA HIS A 133 -10.40 -13.15 1.22
C HIS A 133 -10.08 -14.07 0.04
N ASP A 134 -11.02 -14.22 -0.90
CA ASP A 134 -10.72 -14.86 -2.18
C ASP A 134 -9.92 -13.87 -3.05
N LEU A 135 -8.60 -14.08 -3.09
CA LEU A 135 -7.68 -13.24 -3.86
C LEU A 135 -7.37 -13.82 -5.25
N SER A 136 -8.09 -14.86 -5.68
CA SER A 136 -7.84 -15.53 -6.98
C SER A 136 -7.94 -14.58 -8.18
N ARG A 137 -8.72 -13.51 -8.06
CA ARG A 137 -8.87 -12.46 -9.07
C ARG A 137 -7.66 -11.54 -9.21
N LEU A 138 -6.82 -11.46 -8.17
CA LEU A 138 -5.60 -10.65 -8.18
C LEU A 138 -4.43 -11.36 -8.87
N GLY A 139 -4.49 -12.69 -8.95
CA GLY A 139 -3.46 -13.51 -9.56
C GLY A 139 -3.16 -14.78 -8.77
N GLN A 140 -2.00 -15.37 -9.04
CA GLN A 140 -1.58 -16.62 -8.41
C GLN A 140 -0.86 -16.35 -7.09
N ALA A 141 -1.40 -16.91 -6.01
CA ALA A 141 -0.77 -16.86 -4.70
C ALA A 141 0.48 -17.75 -4.66
N ALA A 142 1.57 -17.20 -4.15
CA ALA A 142 2.82 -17.91 -3.89
C ALA A 142 3.15 -17.86 -2.39
N ALA A 143 3.79 -18.91 -1.86
CA ALA A 143 4.21 -18.93 -0.47
C ALA A 143 5.33 -17.91 -0.22
N LEU A 144 5.36 -17.32 0.98
CA LEU A 144 6.50 -16.56 1.49
C LEU A 144 7.45 -17.47 2.27
#